data_AF-A0AAU9WLP8-F1
#
_entry.id   AF-A0AAU9WLP8-F1
#
_cell.length_a   1.000
_cell.length_b   1.000
_cell.length_c   1.000
_cell.angle_alpha   90.00
_cell.angle_beta   90.00
_cell.angle_gamma   90.00
#
_symmetry.space_group_name_H-M   'P 1'
#
loop_
_entity.id
_entity.type
_entity.pdbx_description
1 polymer ?
#
loop_
_entity_poly.entity_id
_entity_poly.type
_entity_poly.pdbx_seq_one_letter_code
_entity_poly.pdbx_strand_id
1 'polypeptide(L)'
;MCSPDAKHVMISYQWDVQKLVIQIKNKLQADGFKVWMDIDEMGGSTLESMAKAVENASVVLVCVSQKYKESPNCRSEAEYTYQLHKDIIPLMMDGKYRPDGWLGFIVGSKFWIDFSEKHKLDSNVSKLVKELGSRGKIELQENTVKATVLDVVDASPQSTIRSWTCSDVKTWLKNVGLRDR
;
A
#
# COMPACT_ATOMS: atom_id res chain seq x y z
N MET A 1 -10.68 0.12 -21.84
CA MET A 1 -11.25 1.01 -20.81
C MET A 1 -10.47 0.77 -19.54
N CYS A 2 -9.70 1.74 -19.06
CA CYS A 2 -8.87 1.63 -17.86
C CYS A 2 -9.69 2.13 -16.68
N SER A 3 -9.96 1.28 -15.68
CA SER A 3 -10.59 1.72 -14.44
C SER A 3 -9.63 2.67 -13.70
N PRO A 4 -10.10 3.78 -13.11
CA PRO A 4 -9.28 4.68 -12.28
C PRO A 4 -9.01 4.11 -10.88
N ASP A 5 -8.99 2.78 -10.74
CA ASP A 5 -8.81 2.11 -9.46
C ASP A 5 -7.36 2.26 -9.00
N ALA A 6 -7.19 2.89 -7.84
CA ALA A 6 -5.91 3.09 -7.19
C ALA A 6 -5.15 1.76 -7.08
N LYS A 7 -4.17 1.58 -7.97
CA LYS A 7 -3.34 0.38 -8.06
C LYS A 7 -2.51 0.27 -6.79
N HIS A 8 -2.54 -0.86 -6.09
CA HIS A 8 -1.82 -1.06 -4.82
C HIS A 8 -0.46 -1.75 -5.01
N VAL A 9 0.33 -1.81 -3.94
CA VAL A 9 1.46 -2.72 -3.78
C VAL A 9 0.92 -4.00 -3.14
N MET A 10 0.99 -5.13 -3.84
CA MET A 10 0.64 -6.43 -3.25
C MET A 10 1.88 -7.03 -2.60
N ILE A 11 1.73 -7.61 -1.40
CA ILE A 11 2.79 -8.41 -0.79
C ILE A 11 2.37 -9.87 -0.78
N SER A 12 3.03 -10.67 -1.62
CA SER A 12 2.90 -12.13 -1.60
C SER A 12 3.93 -12.70 -0.65
N TYR A 13 3.47 -13.40 0.39
CA TYR A 13 4.33 -13.91 1.45
C TYR A 13 3.82 -15.22 2.04
N GLN A 14 4.72 -15.90 2.75
CA GLN A 14 4.35 -17.07 3.53
C GLN A 14 4.11 -16.69 5.00
N TRP A 15 3.10 -17.28 5.63
CA TRP A 15 2.62 -16.99 7.00
C TRP A 15 3.72 -16.99 8.07
N ASP A 16 4.76 -17.80 7.89
CA ASP A 16 5.99 -17.81 8.68
C ASP A 16 6.56 -16.40 8.96
N VAL A 17 6.65 -15.59 7.91
CA VAL A 17 7.29 -14.27 7.96
C VAL A 17 6.28 -13.14 8.23
N GLN A 18 5.03 -13.47 8.56
CA GLN A 18 3.94 -12.51 8.69
C GLN A 18 4.27 -11.33 9.61
N LYS A 19 4.93 -11.58 10.75
CA LYS A 19 5.32 -10.52 11.70
C LYS A 19 6.25 -9.48 11.05
N LEU A 20 7.21 -9.93 10.26
CA LEU A 20 8.15 -9.05 9.55
C LEU A 20 7.44 -8.32 8.41
N VAL A 21 6.60 -9.02 7.65
CA VAL A 21 5.86 -8.43 6.53
C VAL A 21 4.88 -7.36 6.99
N ILE A 22 4.21 -7.56 8.13
CA ILE A 22 3.36 -6.52 8.75
C ILE A 22 4.18 -5.26 9.08
N GLN A 23 5.41 -5.39 9.57
CA GLN A 23 6.27 -4.24 9.82
C GLN A 23 6.63 -3.49 8.52
N ILE A 24 6.92 -4.24 7.44
CA ILE A 24 7.18 -3.67 6.12
C ILE A 24 5.91 -2.94 5.61
N LYS A 25 4.74 -3.58 5.67
CA LYS A 25 3.44 -2.98 5.30
C LYS A 25 3.20 -1.67 6.05
N ASN A 26 3.35 -1.67 7.38
CA ASN A 26 3.10 -0.48 8.20
C ASN A 26 4.03 0.68 7.81
N LYS A 27 5.30 0.40 7.52
CA LYS A 27 6.25 1.43 7.08
C LYS A 27 5.91 1.96 5.68
N LEU A 28 5.61 1.08 4.73
CA LEU A 28 5.16 1.48 3.40
C LEU A 28 3.88 2.31 3.44
N GLN A 29 2.92 1.96 4.29
CA GLN A 29 1.70 2.75 4.48
C GLN A 29 2.00 4.12 5.09
N ALA A 30 2.92 4.21 6.05
CA ALA A 30 3.38 5.49 6.59
C ALA A 30 4.05 6.37 5.52
N ASP A 31 4.69 5.77 4.53
CA ASP A 31 5.28 6.45 3.36
C ASP A 31 4.26 6.73 2.22
N GLY A 32 2.96 6.50 2.48
CA GLY A 32 1.86 6.85 1.57
C GLY A 32 1.54 5.80 0.50
N PHE A 33 2.01 4.56 0.65
CA PHE A 33 1.67 3.47 -0.27
C PHE A 33 0.37 2.76 0.15
N LYS A 34 -0.50 2.48 -0.83
CA LYS A 34 -1.62 1.56 -0.67
C LYS A 34 -1.06 0.14 -0.76
N VAL A 35 -1.10 -0.61 0.34
CA VAL A 35 -0.54 -1.96 0.43
C VAL A 35 -1.65 -2.97 0.69
N TRP A 36 -1.61 -4.10 -0.03
CA TRP A 36 -2.55 -5.22 0.10
C TRP A 36 -1.84 -6.50 0.55
N MET A 37 -2.45 -7.25 1.47
CA MET A 37 -2.00 -8.56 1.96
C MET A 37 -3.19 -9.51 2.17
N ASP A 38 -2.98 -10.82 2.06
CA ASP A 38 -4.02 -11.87 2.27
C ASP A 38 -4.77 -11.80 3.61
N ILE A 39 -4.18 -11.19 4.65
CA ILE A 39 -4.82 -11.02 5.96
C ILE A 39 -5.97 -9.99 5.95
N ASP A 40 -6.06 -9.16 4.92
CA ASP A 40 -7.08 -8.11 4.83
C ASP A 40 -8.46 -8.70 4.47
N GLU A 41 -8.54 -9.97 4.03
CA GLU A 41 -9.80 -10.69 3.80
C GLU A 41 -10.15 -11.62 4.97
N MET A 42 -11.02 -11.14 5.87
CA MET A 42 -11.65 -11.94 6.93
C MET A 42 -12.59 -13.00 6.33
N GLY A 43 -12.04 -14.10 5.81
CA GLY A 43 -12.86 -15.18 5.21
C GLY A 43 -12.09 -16.22 4.40
N GLY A 44 -10.80 -15.99 4.14
CA GLY A 44 -9.97 -16.85 3.31
C GLY A 44 -9.76 -16.27 1.92
N SER A 45 -8.54 -16.39 1.42
CA SER A 45 -8.13 -15.97 0.09
C SER A 45 -8.70 -16.94 -0.95
N THR A 46 -9.90 -16.63 -1.44
CA THR A 46 -10.46 -17.34 -2.60
C THR A 46 -9.53 -17.14 -3.81
N LEU A 47 -9.51 -18.10 -4.73
CA LEU A 47 -8.71 -17.97 -5.97
C LEU A 47 -9.02 -16.66 -6.71
N GLU A 48 -10.29 -16.24 -6.69
CA GLU A 48 -10.75 -15.00 -7.32
C GLU A 48 -10.19 -13.74 -6.63
N SER A 49 -10.16 -13.70 -5.29
CA SER A 49 -9.60 -12.56 -4.59
C SER A 49 -8.08 -12.45 -4.75
N MET A 50 -7.37 -13.58 -4.75
CA MET A 50 -5.94 -13.64 -5.07
C MET A 50 -5.68 -13.12 -6.50
N ALA A 51 -6.46 -13.58 -7.48
CA ALA A 51 -6.32 -13.12 -8.86
C ALA A 51 -6.56 -11.61 -8.96
N LYS A 52 -7.64 -11.10 -8.35
CA LYS A 52 -7.96 -9.67 -8.33
C LYS A 52 -6.89 -8.83 -7.64
N ALA A 53 -6.27 -9.36 -6.58
CA ALA A 53 -5.17 -8.69 -5.89
C ALA A 53 -3.96 -8.51 -6.81
N VAL A 54 -3.60 -9.57 -7.55
CA VAL A 54 -2.53 -9.50 -8.55
C VAL A 54 -2.91 -8.55 -9.67
N GLU A 55 -4.07 -8.71 -10.31
CA GLU A 55 -4.56 -7.89 -11.44
C GLU A 55 -4.56 -6.39 -11.13
N ASN A 56 -4.93 -5.99 -9.92
CA ASN A 56 -4.99 -4.59 -9.51
C ASN A 56 -3.68 -4.05 -8.92
N ALA A 57 -2.67 -4.91 -8.71
CA ALA A 57 -1.38 -4.47 -8.22
C ALA A 57 -0.59 -3.67 -9.28
N SER A 58 0.02 -2.55 -8.87
CA SER A 58 1.07 -1.87 -9.63
C SER A 58 2.35 -2.71 -9.66
N VAL A 59 2.64 -3.38 -8.55
CA VAL A 59 3.86 -4.11 -8.28
C VAL A 59 3.57 -5.16 -7.21
N VAL A 60 4.19 -6.33 -7.35
CA VAL A 60 4.07 -7.43 -6.42
C VAL A 60 5.41 -7.64 -5.72
N LEU A 61 5.40 -7.53 -4.40
CA LEU A 61 6.54 -7.86 -3.55
C LEU A 61 6.50 -9.36 -3.27
N VAL A 62 7.54 -10.09 -3.67
CA VAL A 62 7.63 -11.54 -3.48
C VAL A 62 8.56 -11.81 -2.31
N CYS A 63 8.03 -12.29 -1.18
CA CYS A 63 8.81 -12.60 0.02
C CYS A 63 9.48 -13.97 -0.10
N VAL A 64 10.67 -13.98 -0.69
CA VAL A 64 11.44 -15.16 -1.03
C VAL A 64 11.94 -15.90 0.21
N SER A 65 11.56 -17.17 0.34
CA SER A 65 12.03 -18.13 1.33
C SER A 65 11.78 -19.56 0.85
N GLN A 66 12.38 -20.56 1.50
CA GLN A 66 12.09 -21.98 1.22
C GLN A 66 10.60 -22.29 1.37
N LYS A 67 9.95 -21.84 2.46
CA LYS A 67 8.53 -22.10 2.69
C LYS A 67 7.61 -21.34 1.74
N TYR A 68 8.06 -20.21 1.19
CA TYR A 68 7.35 -19.53 0.11
C TYR A 68 7.36 -20.40 -1.16
N LYS A 69 8.51 -20.99 -1.52
CA LYS A 69 8.62 -21.91 -2.66
C LYS A 69 7.74 -23.16 -2.51
N GLU A 70 7.51 -23.62 -1.29
CA GLU A 70 6.71 -24.81 -0.99
C GLU A 70 5.21 -24.54 -0.90
N SER A 71 4.80 -23.28 -0.84
CA SER A 71 3.39 -22.89 -0.68
C SER A 71 2.66 -22.86 -2.02
N PRO A 72 1.57 -23.65 -2.20
CA PRO A 72 0.77 -23.64 -3.43
C PRO A 72 0.18 -22.27 -3.73
N ASN A 73 -0.34 -21.57 -2.72
CA ASN A 73 -0.93 -20.24 -2.88
C ASN A 73 0.11 -19.23 -3.38
N CYS A 74 1.27 -19.18 -2.71
CA CYS A 74 2.37 -18.29 -3.10
C CYS A 74 2.86 -18.59 -4.52
N ARG A 75 2.93 -19.88 -4.89
CA ARG A 75 3.29 -20.29 -6.25
C ARG A 75 2.28 -19.78 -7.28
N SER A 76 0.98 -19.97 -7.03
CA SER A 76 -0.07 -19.49 -7.93
C SER A 76 -0.02 -17.98 -8.12
N GLU A 77 0.18 -17.20 -7.06
CA GLU A 77 0.33 -15.75 -7.14
C GLU A 77 1.55 -15.33 -7.95
N ALA A 78 2.71 -15.95 -7.70
CA ALA A 78 3.96 -15.63 -8.39
C ALA A 78 3.89 -15.99 -9.88
N GLU A 79 3.37 -17.17 -10.21
CA GLU A 79 3.17 -17.60 -11.60
C GLU A 79 2.18 -16.70 -12.33
N TYR A 80 1.07 -16.33 -11.68
CA TYR A 80 0.08 -15.44 -12.29
C TYR A 80 0.62 -14.01 -12.48
N THR A 81 1.34 -13.49 -11.50
CA THR A 81 2.06 -12.21 -11.61
C THR A 81 3.03 -12.22 -12.79
N TYR A 82 3.78 -13.31 -12.95
CA TYR A 82 4.71 -13.49 -14.06
C TYR A 82 3.99 -13.54 -15.41
N GLN A 83 2.88 -14.28 -15.50
CA GLN A 83 2.05 -14.37 -16.72
C GLN A 83 1.47 -13.02 -17.15
N LEU A 84 1.06 -12.19 -16.19
CA LEU A 84 0.55 -10.83 -16.46
C LEU A 84 1.67 -9.82 -16.75
N HIS A 85 2.94 -10.24 -16.78
CA HIS A 85 4.11 -9.37 -16.92
C HIS A 85 4.12 -8.20 -15.93
N LYS A 86 3.63 -8.46 -14.72
CA LYS A 86 3.62 -7.47 -13.65
C LYS A 86 5.02 -7.29 -13.10
N ASP A 87 5.24 -6.09 -12.57
CA ASP A 87 6.49 -5.78 -11.93
C ASP A 87 6.63 -6.55 -10.61
N ILE A 88 7.81 -7.11 -10.39
CA ILE A 88 8.12 -7.98 -9.25
C ILE A 88 9.36 -7.45 -8.57
N ILE A 89 9.27 -7.22 -7.26
CA ILE A 89 10.43 -6.90 -6.43
C ILE A 89 10.63 -8.06 -5.43
N PRO A 90 11.65 -8.89 -5.61
CA PRO A 90 12.01 -9.93 -4.67
C PRO A 90 12.51 -9.35 -3.33
N LEU A 91 11.89 -9.78 -2.24
CA LEU A 91 12.32 -9.49 -0.86
C LEU A 91 12.91 -10.78 -0.27
N MET A 92 14.22 -10.82 -0.05
CA MET A 92 14.86 -11.99 0.53
C MET A 92 14.54 -12.06 2.03
N MET A 93 13.86 -13.13 2.47
CA MET A 93 13.52 -13.30 3.88
C MET A 93 14.48 -14.26 4.61
N ASP A 94 15.21 -15.08 3.87
CA ASP A 94 16.20 -16.01 4.40
C ASP A 94 17.51 -15.89 3.61
N GLY A 95 18.54 -15.32 4.23
CA GLY A 95 19.83 -15.10 3.58
C GLY A 95 20.60 -16.38 3.24
N LYS A 96 20.20 -17.54 3.79
CA LYS A 96 20.81 -18.84 3.45
C LYS A 96 20.12 -19.50 2.26
N TYR A 97 18.90 -19.09 1.96
CA TYR A 97 18.11 -19.67 0.89
C TYR A 97 18.55 -19.14 -0.48
N ARG A 98 18.62 -20.04 -1.46
CA ARG A 98 18.94 -19.75 -2.86
C ARG A 98 17.77 -20.23 -3.71
N PRO A 99 16.97 -19.31 -4.28
CA PRO A 99 15.89 -19.70 -5.17
C PRO A 99 16.34 -20.50 -6.38
N ASP A 100 15.53 -21.48 -6.70
CA ASP A 100 15.77 -22.51 -7.69
C ASP A 100 14.42 -22.95 -8.30
N GLY A 101 14.47 -23.75 -9.36
CA GLY A 101 13.28 -24.22 -10.07
C GLY A 101 12.38 -23.08 -10.55
N TRP A 102 11.08 -23.22 -10.33
CA TRP A 102 10.07 -22.24 -10.76
C TRP A 102 10.30 -20.85 -10.16
N LEU A 103 10.66 -20.77 -8.88
CA LEU A 103 10.85 -19.48 -8.20
C LEU A 103 12.11 -18.80 -8.72
N GLY A 104 13.21 -19.56 -8.85
CA GLY A 104 14.46 -19.06 -9.42
C GLY A 104 14.29 -18.51 -10.83
N PHE A 105 13.42 -19.12 -11.66
CA PHE A 105 13.12 -18.61 -12.99
C PHE A 105 12.40 -17.24 -12.96
N ILE A 106 11.46 -17.05 -12.02
CA ILE A 106 10.69 -15.81 -11.90
C ILE A 106 11.53 -14.66 -11.31
N VAL A 107 12.37 -14.93 -10.30
CA VAL A 107 13.08 -13.89 -9.54
C VAL A 107 14.58 -13.77 -9.86
N GLY A 108 15.17 -14.76 -10.55
CA GLY A 108 16.63 -14.88 -10.71
C GLY A 108 17.31 -13.72 -11.45
N SER A 109 16.60 -13.05 -12.37
CA SER A 109 17.12 -11.91 -13.13
C SER A 109 16.80 -10.53 -12.52
N LYS A 110 16.15 -10.50 -11.36
CA LYS A 110 15.65 -9.27 -10.72
C LYS A 110 16.61 -8.78 -9.63
N PHE A 111 16.46 -7.53 -9.22
CA PHE A 111 17.20 -6.95 -8.09
C PHE A 111 16.52 -7.31 -6.75
N TRP A 112 17.30 -7.64 -5.72
CA TRP A 112 16.80 -8.20 -4.47
C TRP A 112 17.03 -7.23 -3.34
N ILE A 113 16.05 -7.13 -2.43
CA ILE A 113 16.20 -6.39 -1.19
C ILE A 113 16.18 -7.39 -0.04
N ASP A 114 17.26 -7.40 0.74
CA ASP A 114 17.44 -8.36 1.83
C ASP A 114 16.72 -7.89 3.10
N PHE A 115 15.82 -8.72 3.63
CA PHE A 115 15.10 -8.51 4.88
C PHE A 115 15.38 -9.63 5.91
N SER A 116 16.34 -10.51 5.64
CA SER A 116 16.72 -11.60 6.55
C SER A 116 17.36 -11.11 7.86
N GLU A 117 18.00 -9.93 7.82
CA GLU A 117 18.63 -9.29 8.97
C GLU A 117 17.73 -8.20 9.58
N LYS A 118 17.10 -8.50 10.72
CA LYS A 118 16.13 -7.60 11.40
C LYS A 118 16.68 -6.19 11.70
N HIS A 119 17.97 -6.06 12.03
CA HIS A 119 18.56 -4.76 12.37
C HIS A 119 18.71 -3.83 11.14
N LYS A 120 18.60 -4.36 9.91
CA LYS A 120 18.67 -3.57 8.67
C LYS A 120 17.30 -3.15 8.13
N LEU A 121 16.22 -3.47 8.84
CA LEU A 121 14.83 -3.24 8.41
C LEU A 121 14.62 -1.83 7.87
N ASP A 122 14.93 -0.79 8.64
CA ASP A 122 14.71 0.61 8.24
C ASP A 122 15.50 0.99 6.98
N SER A 123 16.76 0.57 6.90
CA SER A 123 17.61 0.84 5.75
C SER A 123 17.11 0.15 4.48
N ASN A 124 16.56 -1.05 4.61
CA ASN A 124 16.07 -1.85 3.49
C ASN A 124 14.66 -1.44 3.08
N VAL A 125 13.81 -1.00 4.01
CA VAL A 125 12.56 -0.30 3.67
C VAL A 125 12.86 0.98 2.89
N SER A 126 13.87 1.75 3.28
CA SER A 126 14.27 2.96 2.55
C SER A 126 14.70 2.66 1.11
N LYS A 127 15.39 1.52 0.88
CA LYS A 127 15.72 1.03 -0.47
C LYS A 127 14.46 0.60 -1.22
N LEU A 128 13.55 -0.09 -0.55
CA LEU A 128 12.29 -0.55 -1.13
C LEU A 128 11.40 0.62 -1.56
N VAL A 129 11.31 1.68 -0.76
CA VAL A 129 10.55 2.89 -1.11
C VAL A 129 11.15 3.58 -2.35
N LYS A 130 12.49 3.67 -2.41
CA LYS A 130 13.19 4.22 -3.57
C LYS A 130 12.95 3.38 -4.83
N GLU A 131 13.01 2.07 -4.69
CA GLU A 131 12.70 1.14 -5.76
C GLU A 131 11.25 1.37 -6.21
N LEU A 132 10.27 1.21 -5.33
CA LEU A 132 8.83 1.40 -5.61
C LEU A 132 8.51 2.71 -6.34
N GLY A 133 9.15 3.83 -5.98
CA GLY A 133 8.93 5.12 -6.61
C GLY A 133 7.49 5.60 -6.39
N SER A 134 6.73 5.80 -7.46
CA SER A 134 5.29 6.16 -7.42
C SER A 134 4.35 4.96 -7.50
N ARG A 135 4.87 3.75 -7.76
CA ARG A 135 4.05 2.53 -7.93
C ARG A 135 3.31 2.22 -6.63
N GLY A 136 1.99 2.38 -6.66
CA GLY A 136 1.14 2.12 -5.50
C GLY A 136 1.06 3.24 -4.47
N LYS A 137 1.56 4.44 -4.78
CA LYS A 137 1.29 5.61 -3.94
C LYS A 137 -0.18 6.01 -4.01
N ILE A 138 -0.73 6.40 -2.88
CA ILE A 138 -2.02 7.06 -2.81
C ILE A 138 -1.80 8.47 -3.35
N GLU A 139 -2.38 8.77 -4.52
CA GLU A 139 -2.50 10.16 -4.94
C GLU A 139 -3.40 10.85 -3.91
N LEU A 140 -2.80 11.71 -3.10
CA LEU A 140 -3.56 12.78 -2.46
C LEU A 140 -4.04 13.65 -3.62
N GLN A 141 -5.25 13.37 -4.10
CA GLN A 141 -6.02 14.43 -4.73
C GLN A 141 -6.18 15.50 -3.66
N GLU A 142 -5.26 16.48 -3.64
CA GLU A 142 -5.62 17.82 -3.23
C GLU A 142 -6.74 18.23 -4.19
N ASN A 143 -7.97 17.86 -3.85
CA ASN A 143 -9.13 18.60 -4.29
C ASN A 143 -8.94 20.00 -3.71
N THR A 144 -8.12 20.80 -4.40
CA THR A 144 -8.28 22.24 -4.42
C THR A 144 -9.67 22.42 -5.02
N VAL A 145 -10.68 22.35 -4.16
CA VAL A 145 -11.98 22.91 -4.47
C VAL A 145 -11.65 24.37 -4.72
N LYS A 146 -11.47 24.74 -5.99
CA LYS A 146 -11.70 26.12 -6.41
C LYS A 146 -13.15 26.34 -6.06
N ALA A 147 -13.39 26.91 -4.89
CA ALA A 147 -14.68 27.46 -4.54
C ALA A 147 -14.95 28.49 -5.63
N THR A 148 -15.77 28.12 -6.61
CA THR A 148 -16.41 29.11 -7.47
C THR A 148 -17.34 29.86 -6.53
N VAL A 149 -16.89 31.02 -6.07
CA VAL A 149 -17.75 32.02 -5.44
C VAL A 149 -18.83 32.35 -6.45
N LEU A 150 -19.99 31.72 -6.30
CA LEU A 150 -21.23 32.31 -6.76
C LEU A 150 -21.55 33.39 -5.72
N ASP A 151 -21.40 34.63 -6.15
CA ASP A 151 -21.73 35.83 -5.38
C ASP A 151 -23.17 35.76 -4.90
N VAL A 152 -23.37 35.36 -3.63
CA VAL A 152 -24.62 35.54 -2.93
C VAL A 152 -24.32 36.16 -1.56
N VAL A 153 -24.37 37.49 -1.58
CA VAL A 153 -24.55 38.47 -0.50
C VAL A 153 -23.56 38.45 0.68
N ASP A 154 -22.61 39.39 0.61
CA ASP A 154 -22.17 40.33 1.66
C ASP A 154 -21.81 39.79 3.06
N ALA A 155 -20.85 38.86 3.13
CA ALA A 155 -20.12 38.60 4.36
C ALA A 155 -18.61 38.69 4.13
N SER A 156 -17.95 39.61 4.85
CA SER A 156 -16.49 39.81 4.78
C SER A 156 -15.71 38.53 5.08
N PRO A 157 -14.63 38.22 4.33
CA PRO A 157 -13.84 37.01 4.52
C PRO A 157 -13.04 37.11 5.82
N GLN A 158 -13.32 36.21 6.78
CA GLN A 158 -12.48 36.07 7.98
C GLN A 158 -11.58 34.83 7.92
N SER A 159 -10.39 35.06 8.47
CA SER A 159 -9.17 34.28 8.44
C SER A 159 -9.26 32.89 9.07
N THR A 160 -8.51 31.97 8.46
CA THR A 160 -7.97 30.68 8.92
C THR A 160 -8.51 30.15 10.25
N ILE A 161 -9.38 29.14 10.18
CA ILE A 161 -10.05 28.45 11.31
C ILE A 161 -9.06 27.74 12.26
N ARG A 162 -7.77 27.65 11.91
CA ARG A 162 -6.74 26.96 12.70
C ARG A 162 -6.50 27.54 14.09
N SER A 163 -6.90 28.79 14.36
CA SER A 163 -6.73 29.44 15.68
C SER A 163 -8.01 29.52 16.51
N TRP A 164 -9.09 28.85 16.09
CA TRP A 164 -10.37 28.98 16.78
C TRP A 164 -10.38 28.22 18.08
N THR A 165 -10.83 28.90 19.14
CA THR A 165 -11.09 28.28 20.44
C THR A 165 -12.51 27.72 20.49
N CYS A 166 -12.79 26.88 21.48
CA CYS A 166 -14.11 26.26 21.67
C CYS A 166 -15.23 27.33 21.86
N SER A 167 -14.88 28.51 22.36
CA SER A 167 -15.81 29.65 22.50
C SER A 167 -16.13 30.32 21.17
N ASP A 168 -15.16 30.40 20.25
CA ASP A 168 -15.33 30.97 18.91
C ASP A 168 -16.28 30.08 18.08
N VAL A 169 -16.09 28.76 18.19
CA VAL A 169 -16.97 27.76 17.56
C VAL A 169 -18.42 27.88 18.05
N LYS A 170 -18.63 28.02 19.37
CA LYS A 170 -19.98 28.18 19.94
C LYS A 170 -20.65 29.49 19.50
N THR A 171 -19.88 30.57 19.39
CA THR A 171 -20.40 31.87 18.98
C THR A 171 -20.79 31.85 17.51
N TRP A 172 -19.96 31.24 16.67
CA TRP A 172 -20.27 31.04 15.26
C TRP A 172 -21.50 30.14 15.04
N LEU A 173 -21.61 29.02 15.75
CA LEU A 173 -22.77 28.11 15.70
C LEU A 173 -24.10 28.85 15.96
N LYS A 174 -24.10 29.78 16.93
CA LYS A 174 -25.25 30.63 17.21
C LYS A 174 -25.55 31.60 16.06
N ASN A 175 -24.52 32.18 15.44
CA ASN A 175 -24.68 33.11 14.33
C ASN A 175 -25.19 32.44 13.05
N VAL A 176 -24.86 31.16 12.81
CA VAL A 176 -25.36 30.40 11.65
C VAL A 176 -26.73 29.73 11.89
N GLY A 177 -27.38 29.99 13.03
CA GLY A 177 -28.77 29.60 13.29
C GLY A 177 -28.99 28.14 13.66
N LEU A 178 -27.94 27.37 13.90
CA LEU A 178 -28.04 25.99 14.41
C LEU A 178 -28.13 26.06 15.94
N ARG A 179 -29.33 25.83 16.50
CA ARG A 179 -29.51 25.65 17.95
C ARG A 179 -29.50 24.16 18.26
N ASP A 180 -28.72 23.78 19.27
CA ASP A 180 -28.77 22.44 19.86
C ASP A 180 -30.21 22.12 20.27
N ARG A 181 -30.72 20.97 19.83
CA ARG A 181 -31.96 20.38 20.35
C ARG A 181 -31.70 19.70 21.68
#